data_AF-A0A511MCP6-F1
#
_entry.id   AF-A0A511MCP6-F1
#
_cell.length_a   1.000
_cell.length_b   1.000
_cell.length_c   1.000
_cell.angle_alpha   90.00
_cell.angle_beta   90.00
_cell.angle_gamma   90.00
#
_symmetry.space_group_name_H-M   'P 1'
#
loop_
_entity.id
_entity.type
_entity.pdbx_description
1 polymer ?
#
loop_
_entity_poly.entity_id
_entity_poly.type
_entity_poly.pdbx_seq_one_letter_code
_entity_poly.pdbx_strand_id
1 'polypeptide(L)'
;MFRQLATKLPPLTGSLTPADAVFTFHPEQLSRWLDEVWAQGGISSWPKVFNQTQVPLGDPAAVRMTQLPDNLIRESFKSGVHGPTTGTPPFTPPLGYNPTTDPQVVPLWDHMFYAYLVESTGVVEIFAEVVRRYVVGETLPAPSVETMTWVRATEELFFRDPPLFRVGGLTSQLRPDARVNRRNAYWRMFGLDLPHPAPGADSQAWKRDTGAASNVRFIEIWNELLRQIWLGIENERNTSGSNPTDASYIGYLCQTLAEMLRLRRLGGMLSREEFSYSCLLNWFHLTVDYESAVVRDLSANAGIAGGNPADRLATVGARVGVAPSRQARELFELASLVSPLLWAIELGVFDEQPQAELLYRSTGVPGPGPAQTMNRIIDLWQSATGERVKDLAVTMRRSTNQVRSAQPAKLLPAGVLSGATAPAAPVTNGHRRVAPRL
;
A
#
# COMPACT_ATOMS: atom_id res chain seq x y z
N MET A 1 3.78 -8.73 1.47
CA MET A 1 4.69 -9.49 2.37
C MET A 1 4.07 -10.76 2.96
N PHE A 2 3.20 -10.71 3.98
CA PHE A 2 2.56 -11.92 4.57
C PHE A 2 1.84 -12.81 3.55
N ARG A 3 1.15 -12.24 2.56
CA ARG A 3 0.55 -12.96 1.43
C ARG A 3 1.56 -13.75 0.62
N GLN A 4 2.77 -13.22 0.43
CA GLN A 4 3.84 -13.92 -0.26
C GLN A 4 4.47 -14.98 0.65
N LEU A 5 4.58 -14.72 1.95
CA LEU A 5 4.97 -15.75 2.90
C LEU A 5 4.00 -16.93 2.81
N ALA A 6 2.69 -16.69 2.84
CA ALA A 6 1.66 -17.72 2.71
C ALA A 6 1.80 -18.57 1.45
N THR A 7 2.19 -18.00 0.30
CA THR A 7 2.37 -18.79 -0.95
C THR A 7 3.67 -19.60 -0.98
N LYS A 8 4.61 -19.30 -0.07
CA LYS A 8 5.91 -19.99 0.05
C LYS A 8 5.92 -21.05 1.14
N LEU A 9 5.05 -20.93 2.14
CA LEU A 9 4.89 -21.97 3.14
C LEU A 9 4.37 -23.25 2.48
N PRO A 10 4.92 -24.42 2.84
CA PRO A 10 4.42 -25.69 2.31
C PRO A 10 2.94 -25.85 2.71
N PRO A 11 2.12 -26.51 1.86
CA PRO A 11 0.75 -26.81 2.21
C PRO A 11 0.75 -27.65 3.50
N LEU A 12 0.02 -27.15 4.51
CA LEU A 12 -0.13 -27.85 5.78
C LEU A 12 -0.88 -29.17 5.55
N THR A 13 -0.55 -30.21 6.31
CA THR A 13 -1.36 -31.43 6.38
C THR A 13 -2.63 -31.15 7.20
N GLY A 14 -3.81 -31.17 6.58
CA GLY A 14 -5.10 -31.00 7.27
C GLY A 14 -6.03 -29.96 6.65
N SER A 15 -6.92 -29.38 7.46
CA SER A 15 -7.95 -28.40 7.06
C SER A 15 -7.49 -26.93 7.16
N LEU A 16 -6.21 -26.68 7.46
CA LEU A 16 -5.66 -25.34 7.64
C LEU A 16 -5.25 -24.74 6.29
N THR A 17 -5.62 -23.48 6.08
CA THR A 17 -5.27 -22.74 4.86
C THR A 17 -3.82 -22.22 4.92
N PRO A 18 -3.23 -21.81 3.78
CA PRO A 18 -1.92 -21.15 3.80
C PRO A 18 -1.89 -19.86 4.64
N ALA A 19 -3.03 -19.16 4.78
CA ALA A 19 -3.14 -18.02 5.69
C ALA A 19 -3.03 -18.46 7.15
N ASP A 20 -3.71 -19.56 7.54
CA ASP A 20 -3.64 -20.09 8.91
C ASP A 20 -2.21 -20.52 9.28
N ALA A 21 -1.42 -20.99 8.30
CA ALA A 21 0.00 -21.28 8.49
C ALA A 21 0.80 -20.03 8.91
N VAL A 22 0.51 -18.87 8.31
CA VAL A 22 1.14 -17.61 8.69
C VAL A 22 0.65 -17.14 10.07
N PHE A 23 -0.64 -17.32 10.34
CA PHE A 23 -1.27 -16.83 11.57
C PHE A 23 -0.88 -17.61 12.82
N THR A 24 -0.36 -18.83 12.67
CA THR A 24 0.11 -19.66 13.79
C THR A 24 1.54 -19.32 14.24
N PHE A 25 2.29 -18.50 13.51
CA PHE A 25 3.59 -18.02 14.00
C PHE A 25 3.41 -17.15 15.25
N HIS A 26 4.38 -17.25 16.16
CA HIS A 26 4.38 -16.38 17.33
C HIS A 26 4.54 -14.90 16.92
N PRO A 27 3.87 -13.93 17.56
CA PRO A 27 3.95 -12.52 17.15
C PRO A 27 5.38 -11.96 17.15
N GLU A 28 6.21 -12.37 18.12
CA GLU A 28 7.64 -12.04 18.15
C GLU A 28 8.40 -12.60 16.94
N GLN A 29 8.08 -13.81 16.46
CA GLN A 29 8.71 -14.37 15.25
C GLN A 29 8.36 -13.53 14.03
N LEU A 30 7.09 -13.16 13.88
CA LEU A 30 6.63 -12.32 12.78
C LEU A 30 7.25 -10.92 12.85
N SER A 31 7.30 -10.29 14.03
CA SER A 31 7.95 -8.99 14.19
C SER A 31 9.43 -9.05 13.85
N ARG A 32 10.15 -10.10 14.27
CA ARG A 32 11.57 -10.32 13.93
C ARG A 32 11.76 -10.53 12.44
N TRP A 33 10.90 -11.33 11.83
CA TRP A 33 10.91 -11.55 10.39
C TRP A 33 10.72 -10.25 9.63
N LEU A 34 9.83 -9.37 10.08
CA LEU A 34 9.68 -8.04 9.47
C LEU A 34 10.95 -7.19 9.60
N ASP A 35 11.67 -7.25 10.73
CA ASP A 35 12.95 -6.54 10.88
C ASP A 35 14.04 -7.13 9.95
N GLU A 36 14.06 -8.46 9.76
CA GLU A 36 14.94 -9.14 8.80
C GLU A 36 14.64 -8.72 7.35
N VAL A 37 13.37 -8.67 7.00
CA VAL A 37 12.89 -8.22 5.68
C VAL A 37 13.23 -6.74 5.46
N TRP A 38 13.06 -5.89 6.49
CA TRP A 38 13.45 -4.48 6.45
C TRP A 38 14.94 -4.30 6.16
N ALA A 39 15.80 -5.05 6.85
CA ALA A 39 17.25 -4.99 6.70
C ALA A 39 17.76 -5.46 5.32
N GLN A 40 16.96 -6.24 4.58
CA GLN A 40 17.28 -6.62 3.20
C GLN A 40 17.03 -5.47 2.21
N GLY A 41 16.30 -4.43 2.61
CA GLY A 41 16.23 -3.16 1.90
C GLY A 41 15.27 -3.08 0.72
N GLY A 42 14.52 -4.12 0.36
CA GLY A 42 13.44 -4.01 -0.65
C GLY A 42 13.46 -5.09 -1.74
N ILE A 43 12.75 -4.80 -2.85
CA ILE A 43 12.43 -5.75 -3.93
C ILE A 43 13.67 -6.52 -4.40
N SER A 44 13.55 -7.85 -4.46
CA SER A 44 14.59 -8.74 -4.98
C SER A 44 14.31 -9.22 -6.42
N SER A 45 13.04 -9.33 -6.84
CA SER A 45 12.64 -9.67 -8.23
C SER A 45 11.13 -9.53 -8.48
N TRP A 46 10.71 -9.00 -9.64
CA TRP A 46 9.30 -9.12 -10.10
C TRP A 46 9.26 -9.89 -11.43
N PRO A 47 9.11 -11.23 -11.43
CA PRO A 47 9.33 -12.04 -12.63
C PRO A 47 8.47 -11.71 -13.86
N LYS A 48 7.37 -10.96 -13.68
CA LYS A 48 6.46 -10.58 -14.77
C LYS A 48 6.83 -9.26 -15.45
N VAL A 49 7.72 -8.46 -14.86
CA VAL A 49 8.09 -7.11 -15.36
C VAL A 49 9.60 -6.83 -15.22
N PHE A 50 10.28 -7.38 -14.21
CA PHE A 50 11.73 -7.32 -14.01
C PHE A 50 12.36 -8.71 -14.11
N ASN A 51 13.40 -8.85 -14.94
CA ASN A 51 14.20 -10.09 -14.95
C ASN A 51 15.28 -10.12 -13.87
N GLN A 52 15.67 -8.98 -13.28
CA GLN A 52 16.55 -8.90 -12.12
C GLN A 52 16.74 -7.44 -11.73
N THR A 53 16.38 -7.06 -10.51
CA THR A 53 16.91 -5.85 -9.88
C THR A 53 16.66 -5.91 -8.37
N GLN A 54 17.72 -6.06 -7.59
CA GLN A 54 17.68 -5.70 -6.18
C GLN A 54 17.77 -4.17 -6.13
N VAL A 55 16.62 -3.50 -6.17
CA VAL A 55 16.61 -2.06 -5.91
C VAL A 55 16.17 -1.87 -4.46
N PRO A 56 17.06 -1.32 -3.61
CA PRO A 56 16.63 -0.93 -2.29
C PRO A 56 15.50 0.09 -2.42
N LEU A 57 14.33 -0.24 -1.90
CA LEU A 57 13.17 0.63 -1.96
C LEU A 57 13.23 1.59 -0.78
N GLY A 58 13.51 2.86 -1.08
CA GLY A 58 13.83 3.88 -0.09
C GLY A 58 15.32 4.22 -0.10
N ASP A 59 15.71 5.16 0.76
CA ASP A 59 17.12 5.55 0.88
C ASP A 59 17.90 4.40 1.58
N PRO A 60 18.87 3.74 0.90
CA PRO A 60 19.61 2.62 1.49
C PRO A 60 20.39 3.02 2.75
N ALA A 61 20.78 4.29 2.87
CA ALA A 61 21.38 4.80 4.09
C ALA A 61 20.34 4.88 5.21
N ALA A 62 19.13 5.34 4.93
CA ALA A 62 18.06 5.38 5.93
C ALA A 62 17.66 3.98 6.41
N VAL A 63 17.54 3.01 5.50
CA VAL A 63 17.30 1.59 5.88
C VAL A 63 18.41 1.09 6.79
N ARG A 64 19.68 1.24 6.40
CA ARG A 64 20.83 0.78 7.20
C ARG A 64 20.96 1.49 8.55
N MET A 65 20.54 2.75 8.66
CA MET A 65 20.61 3.50 9.91
C MET A 65 19.42 3.24 10.84
N THR A 66 18.34 2.63 10.33
CA THR A 66 17.11 2.38 11.10
C THR A 66 16.78 0.90 11.29
N GLN A 67 17.51 0.00 10.63
CA GLN A 67 17.45 -1.43 10.93
C GLN A 67 18.00 -1.73 12.33
N LEU A 68 17.62 -2.87 12.88
CA LEU A 68 18.25 -3.39 14.09
C LEU A 68 19.76 -3.62 13.85
N PRO A 69 20.60 -3.52 14.89
CA PRO A 69 22.00 -3.91 14.82
C PRO A 69 22.20 -5.30 14.20
N ASP A 70 23.21 -5.45 13.34
CA ASP A 70 23.39 -6.67 12.53
C ASP A 70 23.50 -7.95 13.39
N ASN A 71 24.08 -7.87 14.58
CA ASN A 71 24.19 -9.00 15.53
C ASN A 71 22.81 -9.47 16.03
N LEU A 72 21.84 -8.56 16.14
CA LEU A 72 20.46 -8.89 16.53
C LEU A 72 19.62 -9.43 15.36
N ILE A 73 20.01 -9.15 14.12
CA ILE A 73 19.31 -9.63 12.92
C ILE A 73 19.89 -10.96 12.42
N ARG A 74 21.21 -11.11 12.38
CA ARG A 74 21.89 -12.15 11.59
C ARG A 74 22.41 -13.34 12.40
N GLU A 75 22.73 -13.15 13.68
CA GLU A 75 23.48 -14.15 14.45
C GLU A 75 22.69 -14.73 15.63
N SER A 76 22.16 -13.87 16.52
CA SER A 76 21.66 -14.34 17.81
C SER A 76 20.14 -14.53 17.89
N PHE A 77 19.33 -13.81 17.10
CA PHE A 77 17.86 -13.74 17.26
C PHE A 77 17.09 -13.80 15.94
N LYS A 78 17.39 -14.79 15.09
CA LYS A 78 16.65 -15.00 13.84
C LYS A 78 15.18 -15.35 14.10
N SER A 79 14.31 -14.98 13.17
CA SER A 79 12.85 -15.16 13.25
C SER A 79 12.39 -16.63 13.26
N GLY A 80 13.18 -17.53 12.68
CA GLY A 80 12.78 -18.93 12.47
C GLY A 80 11.80 -19.13 11.31
N VAL A 81 11.41 -18.06 10.60
CA VAL A 81 10.46 -18.14 9.48
C VAL A 81 11.09 -18.77 8.23
N HIS A 82 12.39 -18.58 8.01
CA HIS A 82 13.11 -19.08 6.82
C HIS A 82 13.88 -20.39 7.04
N GLY A 83 13.53 -21.16 8.07
CA GLY A 83 14.17 -22.42 8.43
C GLY A 83 14.46 -22.53 9.92
N PRO A 84 14.88 -23.72 10.41
CA PRO A 84 15.15 -23.92 11.82
C PRO A 84 16.36 -23.08 12.21
N THR A 85 16.20 -22.20 13.18
CA THR A 85 17.29 -21.39 13.71
C THR A 85 18.01 -22.17 14.80
N THR A 86 19.32 -22.35 14.67
CA THR A 86 20.18 -22.99 15.68
C THR A 86 20.52 -22.06 16.86
N GLY A 87 19.76 -20.98 17.08
CA GLY A 87 20.04 -19.91 18.06
C GLY A 87 18.92 -19.68 19.09
N THR A 88 19.19 -18.80 20.06
CA THR A 88 18.41 -18.58 21.30
C THR A 88 17.66 -17.23 21.27
N PRO A 89 16.35 -17.16 21.59
CA PRO A 89 15.52 -18.25 22.07
C PRO A 89 15.08 -19.16 20.92
N PRO A 90 14.93 -20.47 21.17
CA PRO A 90 14.36 -21.37 20.19
C PRO A 90 12.89 -21.02 20.02
N PHE A 91 12.52 -20.51 18.86
CA PHE A 91 11.11 -20.41 18.50
C PHE A 91 10.61 -21.76 18.01
N THR A 92 9.49 -22.22 18.57
CA THR A 92 8.85 -23.44 18.08
C THR A 92 8.29 -23.17 16.68
N PRO A 93 8.52 -24.07 15.70
CA PRO A 93 7.87 -23.95 14.41
C PRO A 93 6.34 -23.97 14.58
N PRO A 94 5.59 -23.21 13.77
CA PRO A 94 4.13 -23.22 13.82
C PRO A 94 3.55 -24.61 13.56
N LEU A 95 2.31 -24.81 13.98
CA LEU A 95 1.61 -26.07 13.76
C LEU A 95 1.53 -26.41 12.26
N GLY A 96 2.01 -27.61 11.90
CA GLY A 96 2.04 -28.11 10.53
C GLY A 96 3.13 -27.49 9.63
N TYR A 97 3.93 -26.55 10.14
CA TYR A 97 5.05 -25.99 9.39
C TYR A 97 6.17 -27.02 9.24
N ASN A 98 6.52 -27.36 7.99
CA ASN A 98 7.69 -28.16 7.68
C ASN A 98 8.80 -27.24 7.15
N PRO A 99 9.89 -27.00 7.92
CA PRO A 99 11.00 -26.18 7.47
C PRO A 99 11.84 -26.94 6.43
N THR A 100 11.31 -27.09 5.21
CA THR A 100 12.14 -27.51 4.08
C THR A 100 13.12 -26.40 3.71
N THR A 101 14.24 -26.76 3.10
CA THR A 101 15.33 -25.86 2.65
C THR A 101 14.89 -24.97 1.48
N ASP A 102 13.83 -24.18 1.65
CA ASP A 102 13.42 -23.19 0.65
C ASP A 102 14.41 -22.02 0.70
N PRO A 103 15.05 -21.61 -0.40
CA PRO A 103 15.91 -20.43 -0.43
C PRO A 103 15.22 -19.23 0.20
N GLN A 104 15.98 -18.42 0.95
CA GLN A 104 15.53 -17.15 1.51
C GLN A 104 15.05 -16.22 0.39
N VAL A 105 13.77 -16.30 0.03
CA VAL A 105 13.16 -15.35 -0.90
C VAL A 105 12.79 -14.11 -0.09
N VAL A 106 13.55 -13.04 -0.31
CA VAL A 106 13.25 -11.69 0.17
C VAL A 106 11.84 -11.31 -0.34
N PRO A 107 10.81 -11.20 0.53
CA PRO A 107 9.47 -10.89 0.10
C PRO A 107 9.43 -9.46 -0.46
N LEU A 108 8.68 -9.27 -1.54
CA LEU A 108 8.51 -7.97 -2.18
C LEU A 108 7.73 -7.04 -1.26
N TRP A 109 8.23 -5.83 -1.10
CA TRP A 109 7.54 -4.76 -0.41
C TRP A 109 6.46 -4.21 -1.33
N ASP A 110 5.21 -4.25 -0.87
CA ASP A 110 4.12 -3.62 -1.59
C ASP A 110 4.26 -2.09 -1.49
N HIS A 111 4.01 -1.41 -2.61
CA HIS A 111 4.06 0.05 -2.67
C HIS A 111 3.00 0.67 -1.76
N MET A 112 3.23 1.83 -1.13
CA MET A 112 2.29 2.42 -0.17
C MET A 112 0.88 2.65 -0.72
N PHE A 113 0.74 2.77 -2.05
CA PHE A 113 -0.58 2.85 -2.69
C PHE A 113 -1.41 1.57 -2.54
N TYR A 114 -0.75 0.40 -2.42
CA TYR A 114 -1.39 -0.85 -2.00
C TYR A 114 -2.10 -0.68 -0.66
N ALA A 115 -1.37 -0.16 0.34
CA ALA A 115 -1.91 0.07 1.67
C ALA A 115 -3.10 1.04 1.62
N TYR A 116 -2.99 2.13 0.87
CA TYR A 116 -4.09 3.08 0.67
C TYR A 116 -5.34 2.41 0.06
N LEU A 117 -5.19 1.62 -1.02
CA LEU A 117 -6.31 0.96 -1.70
C LEU A 117 -6.98 -0.08 -0.80
N VAL A 118 -6.19 -0.92 -0.13
CA VAL A 118 -6.70 -1.93 0.79
C VAL A 118 -7.36 -1.29 2.01
N GLU A 119 -6.78 -0.24 2.60
CA GLU A 119 -7.38 0.45 3.74
C GLU A 119 -8.67 1.19 3.37
N SER A 120 -8.78 1.68 2.13
CA SER A 120 -10.00 2.32 1.60
C SER A 120 -11.22 1.40 1.56
N THR A 121 -11.02 0.07 1.65
CA THR A 121 -12.12 -0.90 1.79
C THR A 121 -12.81 -0.83 3.16
N GLY A 122 -12.18 -0.22 4.16
CA GLY A 122 -12.64 -0.25 5.56
C GLY A 122 -12.16 -1.47 6.35
N VAL A 123 -11.28 -2.30 5.75
CA VAL A 123 -10.83 -3.57 6.35
C VAL A 123 -10.21 -3.42 7.74
N VAL A 124 -9.46 -2.34 8.00
CA VAL A 124 -8.84 -2.08 9.30
C VAL A 124 -9.89 -1.84 10.37
N GLU A 125 -10.97 -1.11 10.05
CA GLU A 125 -12.03 -0.80 11.00
C GLU A 125 -12.86 -2.04 11.35
N ILE A 126 -13.16 -2.85 10.35
CA ILE A 126 -13.85 -4.11 10.53
C ILE A 126 -13.03 -5.03 11.43
N PHE A 127 -11.75 -5.26 11.14
CA PHE A 127 -10.94 -6.18 11.95
C PHE A 127 -10.52 -5.61 13.31
N ALA A 128 -10.37 -4.29 13.45
CA ALA A 128 -10.21 -3.68 14.77
C ALA A 128 -11.41 -3.99 15.68
N GLU A 129 -12.63 -3.91 15.15
CA GLU A 129 -13.84 -4.24 15.90
C GLU A 129 -13.97 -5.75 16.16
N VAL A 130 -13.55 -6.61 15.22
CA VAL A 130 -13.46 -8.07 15.44
C VAL A 130 -12.51 -8.38 16.60
N VAL A 131 -11.28 -7.86 16.56
CA VAL A 131 -10.28 -8.06 17.63
C VAL A 131 -10.81 -7.52 18.95
N ARG A 132 -11.35 -6.30 18.98
CA ARG A 132 -11.92 -5.70 20.20
C ARG A 132 -13.00 -6.58 20.81
N ARG A 133 -13.91 -7.13 19.99
CA ARG A 133 -14.99 -7.98 20.48
C ARG A 133 -14.52 -9.33 20.99
N TYR A 134 -13.50 -9.94 20.39
CA TYR A 134 -12.90 -11.17 20.89
C TYR A 134 -12.06 -10.98 22.16
N VAL A 135 -11.38 -9.84 22.30
CA VAL A 135 -10.54 -9.55 23.47
C VAL A 135 -11.37 -9.10 24.68
N VAL A 136 -12.38 -8.25 24.46
CA VAL A 136 -13.13 -7.60 25.55
C VAL A 136 -14.40 -8.37 25.95
N GLY A 137 -14.97 -9.20 25.08
CA GLY A 137 -16.26 -9.82 25.39
C GLY A 137 -16.60 -11.09 24.62
N GLU A 138 -17.85 -11.51 24.76
CA GLU A 138 -18.40 -12.76 24.22
C GLU A 138 -19.49 -12.50 23.17
N THR A 139 -19.45 -11.32 22.52
CA THR A 139 -20.48 -10.90 21.55
C THR A 139 -20.37 -11.59 20.19
N LEU A 140 -19.24 -12.25 19.92
CA LEU A 140 -19.00 -13.05 18.71
C LEU A 140 -19.10 -14.55 19.06
N PRO A 141 -19.31 -15.43 18.07
CA PRO A 141 -19.27 -16.87 18.28
C PRO A 141 -17.97 -17.33 18.95
N ALA A 142 -18.03 -18.42 19.70
CA ALA A 142 -16.85 -18.97 20.39
C ALA A 142 -15.71 -19.21 19.39
N PRO A 143 -14.52 -18.61 19.60
CA PRO A 143 -13.41 -18.73 18.67
C PRO A 143 -12.72 -20.09 18.81
N SER A 144 -12.23 -20.62 17.68
CA SER A 144 -11.24 -21.70 17.65
C SER A 144 -9.90 -21.24 18.23
N VAL A 145 -9.01 -22.20 18.51
CA VAL A 145 -7.64 -21.92 19.00
C VAL A 145 -6.85 -21.13 17.94
N GLU A 146 -7.08 -21.44 16.67
CA GLU A 146 -6.47 -20.77 15.53
C GLU A 146 -6.94 -19.31 15.43
N THR A 147 -8.25 -19.05 15.59
CA THR A 147 -8.78 -17.68 15.65
C THR A 147 -8.20 -16.91 16.83
N MET A 148 -8.10 -17.53 18.01
CA MET A 148 -7.46 -16.88 19.16
C MET A 148 -5.99 -16.56 18.92
N THR A 149 -5.27 -17.41 18.19
CA THR A 149 -3.88 -17.15 17.81
C THR A 149 -3.79 -15.96 16.84
N TRP A 150 -4.69 -15.89 15.86
CA TRP A 150 -4.81 -14.74 14.96
C TRP A 150 -5.17 -13.45 15.71
N VAL A 151 -6.13 -13.49 16.66
CA VAL A 151 -6.53 -12.33 17.47
C VAL A 151 -5.33 -11.81 18.26
N ARG A 152 -4.62 -12.71 18.97
CA ARG A 152 -3.41 -12.36 19.73
C ARG A 152 -2.33 -11.76 18.83
N ALA A 153 -2.06 -12.37 17.68
CA ALA A 153 -1.03 -11.87 16.76
C ALA A 153 -1.42 -10.50 16.17
N THR A 154 -2.68 -10.32 15.81
CA THR A 154 -3.18 -9.06 15.26
C THR A 154 -3.11 -7.93 16.30
N GLU A 155 -3.51 -8.20 17.54
CA GLU A 155 -3.42 -7.22 18.63
C GLU A 155 -1.97 -6.83 18.92
N GLU A 156 -1.09 -7.82 19.14
CA GLU A 156 0.31 -7.59 19.51
C GLU A 156 1.11 -6.91 18.39
N LEU A 157 0.84 -7.21 17.11
CA LEU A 157 1.58 -6.62 16.00
C LEU A 157 1.12 -5.20 15.63
N PHE A 158 -0.18 -4.90 15.80
CA PHE A 158 -0.78 -3.75 15.12
C PHE A 158 -1.64 -2.83 15.99
N PHE A 159 -2.18 -3.31 17.12
CA PHE A 159 -3.04 -2.53 17.99
C PHE A 159 -2.42 -2.22 19.36
N ARG A 160 -1.41 -2.99 19.76
CA ARG A 160 -0.60 -2.74 20.95
C ARG A 160 0.53 -1.76 20.65
N ASP A 161 1.03 -1.10 21.70
CA ASP A 161 2.27 -0.34 21.60
C ASP A 161 3.42 -1.26 21.17
N PRO A 162 4.11 -0.93 20.06
CA PRO A 162 5.14 -1.79 19.51
C PRO A 162 6.35 -1.84 20.45
N PRO A 163 7.06 -2.99 20.52
CA PRO A 163 8.30 -3.08 21.27
C PRO A 163 9.33 -2.04 20.79
N LEU A 164 10.20 -1.62 21.71
CA LEU A 164 11.25 -0.63 21.40
C LEU A 164 12.11 -1.09 20.22
N PHE A 165 12.49 -0.13 19.38
CA PHE A 165 13.42 -0.30 18.25
C PHE A 165 12.95 -1.21 17.09
N ARG A 166 11.69 -1.63 17.08
CA ARG A 166 11.11 -2.37 15.94
C ARG A 166 10.84 -1.46 14.75
N VAL A 167 10.93 -2.02 13.55
CA VAL A 167 10.62 -1.27 12.31
C VAL A 167 9.20 -0.69 12.34
N GLY A 168 8.22 -1.45 12.85
CA GLY A 168 6.82 -1.06 13.02
C GLY A 168 6.54 -0.01 14.10
N GLY A 169 7.55 0.36 14.88
CA GLY A 169 7.48 1.37 15.94
C GLY A 169 7.32 2.80 15.42
N LEU A 170 6.14 3.13 14.89
CA LEU A 170 5.84 4.43 14.28
C LEU A 170 5.07 5.37 15.20
N THR A 171 4.34 4.82 16.17
CA THR A 171 3.63 5.59 17.19
C THR A 171 4.59 6.03 18.30
N SER A 172 4.33 7.21 18.84
CA SER A 172 5.04 7.78 19.98
C SER A 172 4.19 8.87 20.62
N GLN A 173 4.65 9.48 21.71
CA GLN A 173 3.97 10.64 22.31
C GLN A 173 3.79 11.80 21.31
N LEU A 174 4.64 11.91 20.29
CA LEU A 174 4.55 12.93 19.24
C LEU A 174 3.56 12.55 18.13
N ARG A 175 3.29 11.25 17.96
CA ARG A 175 2.45 10.68 16.91
C ARG A 175 1.59 9.56 17.50
N PRO A 176 0.67 9.87 18.44
CA PRO A 176 0.03 8.86 19.28
C PRO A 176 -0.97 8.00 18.52
N ASP A 177 -1.66 8.56 17.51
CA ASP A 177 -2.72 7.86 16.80
C ASP A 177 -2.21 7.26 15.47
N ALA A 178 -2.09 5.93 15.44
CA ALA A 178 -1.69 5.18 14.25
C ALA A 178 -2.61 5.40 13.04
N ARG A 179 -3.92 5.60 13.24
CA ARG A 179 -4.90 5.79 12.15
C ARG A 179 -4.69 7.14 11.48
N VAL A 180 -4.51 8.18 12.29
CA VAL A 180 -4.19 9.52 11.82
C VAL A 180 -2.82 9.55 11.14
N ASN A 181 -1.83 8.85 11.68
CA ASN A 181 -0.50 8.74 11.07
C ASN A 181 -0.53 8.10 9.68
N ARG A 182 -1.38 7.08 9.45
CA ARG A 182 -1.58 6.47 8.12
C ARG A 182 -2.20 7.44 7.13
N ARG A 183 -3.28 8.14 7.53
CA ARG A 183 -3.91 9.17 6.68
C ARG A 183 -2.93 10.28 6.31
N ASN A 184 -2.12 10.74 7.27
CA ASN A 184 -1.06 11.70 7.01
C ASN A 184 -0.06 11.20 5.96
N ALA A 185 0.37 9.93 6.05
CA ALA A 185 1.28 9.35 5.06
C ALA A 185 0.67 9.29 3.65
N TYR A 186 -0.60 8.86 3.52
CA TYR A 186 -1.30 8.85 2.23
C TYR A 186 -1.47 10.26 1.66
N TRP A 187 -1.78 11.23 2.50
CA TRP A 187 -1.89 12.62 2.08
C TRP A 187 -0.55 13.21 1.64
N ARG A 188 0.53 12.94 2.37
CA ARG A 188 1.88 13.40 1.99
C ARG A 188 2.29 12.81 0.65
N MET A 189 1.98 11.54 0.42
CA MET A 189 2.44 10.77 -0.74
C MET A 189 1.60 10.93 -2.00
N PHE A 190 0.28 10.99 -1.85
CA PHE A 190 -0.67 10.97 -2.98
C PHE A 190 -1.64 12.17 -2.94
N GLY A 191 -1.64 12.95 -1.87
CA GLY A 191 -2.67 13.99 -1.66
C GLY A 191 -4.07 13.41 -1.46
N LEU A 192 -4.17 12.14 -1.06
CA LEU A 192 -5.44 11.42 -0.89
C LEU A 192 -5.75 11.21 0.59
N ASP A 193 -7.05 11.20 0.90
CA ASP A 193 -7.60 10.85 2.21
C ASP A 193 -8.44 9.57 2.05
N LEU A 194 -8.61 8.82 3.14
CA LEU A 194 -9.44 7.62 3.11
C LEU A 194 -10.93 8.00 2.99
N PRO A 195 -11.74 7.22 2.24
CA PRO A 195 -13.13 7.56 1.95
C PRO A 195 -14.06 7.41 3.17
N HIS A 196 -13.65 6.63 4.17
CA HIS A 196 -14.37 6.49 5.44
C HIS A 196 -13.85 7.52 6.46
N PRO A 197 -14.64 7.90 7.49
CA PRO A 197 -14.19 8.83 8.53
C PRO A 197 -13.18 8.16 9.47
N ALA A 198 -12.26 8.94 10.05
CA ALA A 198 -11.44 8.45 11.17
C ALA A 198 -12.22 8.66 12.47
N PRO A 199 -12.55 7.60 13.22
CA PRO A 199 -13.19 7.74 14.52
C PRO A 199 -12.31 8.58 15.45
N GLY A 200 -12.85 9.66 16.02
CA GLY A 200 -12.12 10.54 16.95
C GLY A 200 -11.20 11.58 16.31
N ALA A 201 -11.14 11.68 14.98
CA ALA A 201 -10.38 12.71 14.28
C ALA A 201 -11.31 13.80 13.71
N ASP A 202 -11.95 14.56 14.59
CA ASP A 202 -12.89 15.64 14.21
C ASP A 202 -12.19 16.83 13.51
N SER A 203 -10.86 16.85 13.51
CA SER A 203 -10.07 17.90 12.85
C SER A 203 -9.07 17.31 11.86
N GLN A 204 -8.93 17.95 10.69
CA GLN A 204 -7.85 17.68 9.72
C GLN A 204 -6.49 18.25 10.19
N ALA A 205 -6.27 18.37 11.51
CA ALA A 205 -5.05 18.94 12.08
C ALA A 205 -3.79 18.19 11.64
N TRP A 206 -3.92 16.90 11.36
CA TRP A 206 -2.86 16.05 10.83
C TRP A 206 -2.39 16.43 9.42
N LYS A 207 -3.11 17.30 8.70
CA LYS A 207 -2.66 17.87 7.41
C LYS A 207 -1.74 19.08 7.58
N ARG A 208 -1.56 19.61 8.80
CA ARG A 208 -0.77 20.84 9.03
C ARG A 208 0.70 20.67 8.68
N ASP A 209 1.29 19.52 9.02
CA ASP A 209 2.73 19.28 8.88
C ASP A 209 3.11 18.58 7.55
N THR A 210 2.25 18.66 6.54
CA THR A 210 2.46 17.93 5.27
C THR A 210 3.39 18.67 4.29
N GLY A 211 3.70 19.94 4.60
CA GLY A 211 4.51 20.85 3.79
C GLY A 211 3.84 21.24 2.46
N ALA A 212 4.42 22.22 1.76
CA ALA A 212 3.95 22.69 0.45
C ALA A 212 4.06 21.62 -0.66
N ALA A 213 4.78 20.54 -0.41
CA ALA A 213 5.11 19.53 -1.41
C ALA A 213 4.10 18.36 -1.49
N SER A 214 2.94 18.40 -0.80
CA SER A 214 1.90 17.36 -0.94
C SER A 214 1.60 17.06 -2.41
N ASN A 215 1.63 15.79 -2.78
CA ASN A 215 1.39 15.32 -4.14
C ASN A 215 -0.10 15.41 -4.52
N VAL A 216 -0.75 16.55 -4.28
CA VAL A 216 -2.19 16.78 -4.53
C VAL A 216 -2.57 16.62 -5.99
N ARG A 217 -1.61 16.75 -6.91
CA ARG A 217 -1.79 16.51 -8.35
C ARG A 217 -1.57 15.06 -8.77
N PHE A 218 -1.19 14.16 -7.86
CA PHE A 218 -0.91 12.76 -8.19
C PHE A 218 -2.08 12.13 -8.95
N ILE A 219 -3.30 12.32 -8.46
CA ILE A 219 -4.50 11.73 -9.05
C ILE A 219 -4.80 12.29 -10.46
N GLU A 220 -4.48 13.56 -10.69
CA GLU A 220 -4.64 14.23 -11.99
C GLU A 220 -3.71 13.59 -13.02
N ILE A 221 -2.42 13.46 -12.68
CA ILE A 221 -1.41 12.86 -13.56
C ILE A 221 -1.66 11.36 -13.75
N TRP A 222 -2.06 10.65 -12.69
CA TRP A 222 -2.43 9.25 -12.76
C TRP A 222 -3.61 9.01 -13.71
N ASN A 223 -4.69 9.78 -13.58
CA ASN A 223 -5.84 9.69 -14.48
C ASN A 223 -5.46 10.01 -15.93
N GLU A 224 -4.55 10.98 -16.13
CA GLU A 224 -4.06 11.30 -17.47
C GLU A 224 -3.25 10.16 -18.07
N LEU A 225 -2.36 9.54 -17.31
CA LEU A 225 -1.62 8.35 -17.73
C LEU A 225 -2.57 7.23 -18.18
N LEU A 226 -3.59 6.93 -17.37
CA LEU A 226 -4.57 5.89 -17.69
C LEU A 226 -5.33 6.19 -19.00
N ARG A 227 -5.68 7.45 -19.25
CA ARG A 227 -6.36 7.86 -20.50
C ARG A 227 -5.46 7.71 -21.72
N GLN A 228 -4.20 8.15 -21.63
CA GLN A 228 -3.25 8.04 -22.74
C GLN A 228 -2.92 6.58 -23.07
N ILE A 229 -2.80 5.72 -22.06
CA ILE A 229 -2.63 4.28 -22.25
C ILE A 229 -3.87 3.66 -22.90
N TRP A 230 -5.08 4.03 -22.46
CA TRP A 230 -6.31 3.55 -23.11
C TRP A 230 -6.38 3.95 -24.59
N LEU A 231 -5.98 5.19 -24.92
CA LEU A 231 -5.87 5.66 -26.30
C LEU A 231 -4.89 4.81 -27.11
N GLY A 232 -3.77 4.41 -26.51
CA GLY A 232 -2.80 3.47 -27.08
C GLY A 232 -3.37 2.08 -27.32
N ILE A 233 -4.15 1.55 -26.38
CA ILE A 233 -4.79 0.22 -26.49
C ILE A 233 -5.81 0.24 -27.64
N GLU A 234 -6.63 1.29 -27.73
CA GLU A 234 -7.66 1.41 -28.78
C GLU A 234 -7.05 1.53 -30.18
N ASN A 235 -5.94 2.26 -30.30
CA ASN A 235 -5.28 2.51 -31.59
C ASN A 235 -4.16 1.52 -31.93
N GLU A 236 -3.95 0.49 -31.13
CA GLU A 236 -2.84 -0.43 -31.33
C GLU A 236 -2.86 -1.09 -32.72
N ARG A 237 -4.03 -1.52 -33.16
CA ARG A 237 -4.23 -2.18 -34.47
C ARG A 237 -4.68 -1.21 -35.55
N ASN A 238 -4.57 0.09 -35.30
CA ASN A 238 -4.95 1.10 -36.25
C ASN A 238 -3.97 1.10 -37.43
N THR A 239 -4.40 0.58 -38.58
CA THR A 239 -3.62 0.53 -39.83
C THR A 239 -4.04 1.59 -40.83
N SER A 240 -5.07 2.39 -40.55
CA SER A 240 -5.62 3.38 -41.46
C SER A 240 -6.19 4.59 -40.71
N GLY A 241 -5.71 5.79 -41.04
CA GLY A 241 -6.11 7.04 -40.38
C GLY A 241 -4.99 7.60 -39.49
N SER A 242 -5.28 8.70 -38.80
CA SER A 242 -4.36 9.29 -37.83
C SER A 242 -4.32 8.44 -36.56
N ASN A 243 -3.12 8.15 -36.06
CA ASN A 243 -2.92 7.53 -34.76
C ASN A 243 -2.52 8.63 -33.74
N PRO A 244 -3.42 9.01 -32.81
CA PRO A 244 -3.15 10.06 -31.83
C PRO A 244 -2.30 9.59 -30.64
N THR A 245 -1.90 8.32 -30.58
CA THR A 245 -1.09 7.78 -29.48
C THR A 245 0.32 8.37 -29.49
N ASP A 246 0.71 8.99 -28.37
CA ASP A 246 2.05 9.53 -28.14
C ASP A 246 2.75 8.76 -27.01
N ALA A 247 3.63 7.84 -27.39
CA ALA A 247 4.41 7.04 -26.45
C ALA A 247 5.44 7.86 -25.67
N SER A 248 5.97 8.94 -26.25
CA SER A 248 6.89 9.85 -25.55
C SER A 248 6.17 10.61 -24.45
N TYR A 249 4.91 11.01 -24.68
CA TYR A 249 4.09 11.64 -23.66
C TYR A 249 3.73 10.67 -22.51
N ILE A 250 3.43 9.40 -22.83
CA ILE A 250 3.23 8.36 -21.80
C ILE A 250 4.48 8.21 -20.93
N GLY A 251 5.67 8.15 -21.54
CA GLY A 251 6.94 8.09 -20.80
C GLY A 251 7.16 9.32 -19.91
N TYR A 252 6.83 10.52 -20.41
CA TYR A 252 6.88 11.75 -19.62
C TYR A 252 5.94 11.73 -18.41
N LEU A 253 4.73 11.19 -18.55
CA LEU A 253 3.79 11.04 -17.43
C LEU A 253 4.31 10.04 -16.38
N CYS A 254 4.89 8.92 -16.82
CA CYS A 254 5.57 7.97 -15.93
C CYS A 254 6.71 8.62 -15.16
N GLN A 255 7.61 9.33 -15.85
CA GLN A 255 8.72 10.04 -15.22
C GLN A 255 8.22 11.08 -14.20
N THR A 256 7.18 11.85 -14.56
CA THR A 256 6.59 12.85 -13.66
C THR A 256 6.04 12.21 -12.39
N LEU A 257 5.31 11.09 -12.51
CA LEU A 257 4.83 10.33 -11.35
C LEU A 257 6.00 9.80 -10.52
N ALA A 258 7.03 9.24 -11.16
CA ALA A 258 8.22 8.73 -10.49
C ALA A 258 8.94 9.82 -9.68
N GLU A 259 9.11 11.01 -10.24
CA GLU A 259 9.69 12.16 -9.54
C GLU A 259 8.83 12.60 -8.36
N MET A 260 7.52 12.75 -8.55
CA MET A 260 6.60 13.12 -7.46
C MET A 260 6.70 12.14 -6.27
N LEU A 261 6.71 10.84 -6.53
CA LEU A 261 6.78 9.81 -5.50
C LEU A 261 8.16 9.76 -4.82
N ARG A 262 9.25 9.77 -5.61
CA ARG A 262 10.63 9.75 -5.09
C ARG A 262 10.97 10.99 -4.25
N LEU A 263 10.48 12.17 -4.63
CA LEU A 263 10.67 13.40 -3.85
C LEU A 263 10.13 13.29 -2.41
N ARG A 264 9.13 12.42 -2.18
CA ARG A 264 8.60 12.18 -0.83
C ARG A 264 9.39 11.18 -0.01
N ARG A 265 10.23 10.41 -0.67
CA ARG A 265 11.14 9.43 -0.04
C ARG A 265 12.57 9.93 0.11
N LEU A 266 12.85 11.18 -0.29
CA LEU A 266 14.15 11.79 -0.07
C LEU A 266 14.56 11.72 1.41
N GLY A 267 15.80 11.29 1.64
CA GLY A 267 16.35 11.08 2.99
C GLY A 267 15.68 9.96 3.78
N GLY A 268 14.95 9.05 3.12
CA GLY A 268 14.24 7.94 3.75
C GLY A 268 12.93 8.33 4.44
N MET A 269 12.42 9.54 4.18
CA MET A 269 11.08 9.91 4.61
C MET A 269 10.05 8.92 4.07
N LEU A 270 9.04 8.58 4.86
CA LEU A 270 7.97 7.62 4.51
C LEU A 270 8.41 6.17 4.28
N SER A 271 9.70 5.83 4.18
CA SER A 271 10.13 4.44 3.93
C SER A 271 9.67 3.48 5.04
N ARG A 272 9.79 3.90 6.31
CA ARG A 272 9.33 3.09 7.45
C ARG A 272 7.80 3.04 7.55
N GLU A 273 7.15 4.17 7.30
CA GLU A 273 5.68 4.25 7.23
C GLU A 273 5.13 3.31 6.14
N GLU A 274 5.64 3.40 4.92
CA GLU A 274 5.28 2.54 3.80
C GLU A 274 5.45 1.07 4.14
N PHE A 275 6.63 0.68 4.65
CA PHE A 275 6.89 -0.71 5.02
C PHE A 275 5.87 -1.22 6.05
N SER A 276 5.69 -0.48 7.14
CA SER A 276 4.85 -0.91 8.27
C SER A 276 3.37 -0.94 7.89
N TYR A 277 2.89 0.04 7.12
CA TYR A 277 1.49 0.08 6.69
C TYR A 277 1.21 -0.97 5.62
N SER A 278 2.14 -1.18 4.67
CA SER A 278 2.03 -2.30 3.73
C SER A 278 2.00 -3.65 4.47
N CYS A 279 2.79 -3.85 5.53
CA CYS A 279 2.69 -5.05 6.39
C CYS A 279 1.29 -5.23 7.00
N LEU A 280 0.78 -4.19 7.67
CA LEU A 280 -0.55 -4.17 8.30
C LEU A 280 -1.65 -4.56 7.31
N LEU A 281 -1.71 -3.87 6.17
CA LEU A 281 -2.77 -4.09 5.19
C LEU A 281 -2.60 -5.41 4.46
N ASN A 282 -1.37 -5.91 4.34
CA ASN A 282 -1.12 -7.24 3.77
C ASN A 282 -1.58 -8.36 4.73
N TRP A 283 -1.47 -8.19 6.05
CA TRP A 283 -2.02 -9.11 7.05
C TRP A 283 -3.55 -9.21 6.96
N PHE A 284 -4.23 -8.07 6.89
CA PHE A 284 -5.69 -8.06 6.79
C PHE A 284 -6.20 -8.54 5.43
N HIS A 285 -5.52 -8.22 4.33
CA HIS A 285 -5.85 -8.77 3.02
C HIS A 285 -5.65 -10.30 3.01
N LEU A 286 -4.57 -10.81 3.61
CA LEU A 286 -4.36 -12.26 3.76
C LEU A 286 -5.51 -12.94 4.53
N THR A 287 -6.05 -12.26 5.55
CA THR A 287 -7.14 -12.79 6.39
C THR A 287 -8.39 -13.10 5.57
N VAL A 288 -8.72 -12.25 4.58
CA VAL A 288 -9.88 -12.43 3.70
C VAL A 288 -9.56 -13.13 2.38
N ASP A 289 -8.29 -13.26 2.00
CA ASP A 289 -7.86 -13.99 0.79
C ASP A 289 -8.20 -15.47 0.83
N TYR A 290 -8.21 -16.06 2.03
CA TYR A 290 -8.53 -17.47 2.28
C TYR A 290 -9.74 -17.62 3.20
N GLU A 291 -10.31 -18.81 3.26
CA GLU A 291 -11.25 -19.21 4.32
C GLU A 291 -10.47 -19.50 5.61
N SER A 292 -9.80 -18.47 6.13
CA SER A 292 -9.03 -18.54 7.36
C SER A 292 -9.91 -18.94 8.55
N ALA A 293 -9.31 -19.39 9.64
CA ALA A 293 -10.03 -19.78 10.86
C ALA A 293 -11.01 -18.70 11.33
N VAL A 294 -10.60 -17.42 11.33
CA VAL A 294 -11.46 -16.30 11.73
C VAL A 294 -12.66 -16.10 10.79
N VAL A 295 -12.47 -16.29 9.47
CA VAL A 295 -13.57 -16.23 8.50
C VAL A 295 -14.55 -17.39 8.72
N ARG A 296 -14.04 -18.59 9.00
CA ARG A 296 -14.86 -19.78 9.29
C ARG A 296 -15.65 -19.64 10.58
N ASP A 297 -15.02 -19.21 11.66
CA ASP A 297 -15.66 -19.06 12.97
C ASP A 297 -16.74 -17.97 12.96
N LEU A 298 -16.54 -16.90 12.18
CA LEU A 298 -17.55 -15.86 11.95
C LEU A 298 -18.64 -16.29 10.96
N SER A 299 -18.57 -17.52 10.44
CA SER A 299 -19.45 -18.06 9.40
C SER A 299 -19.53 -17.13 8.19
N ALA A 300 -18.38 -16.56 7.80
CA ALA A 300 -18.22 -15.63 6.69
C ALA A 300 -17.62 -16.31 5.44
N ASN A 301 -17.78 -17.64 5.34
CA ASN A 301 -17.31 -18.44 4.22
C ASN A 301 -18.05 -18.05 2.94
N ALA A 302 -17.34 -18.06 1.83
CA ALA A 302 -17.88 -17.58 0.56
C ALA A 302 -18.34 -18.72 -0.37
N GLY A 303 -18.72 -19.86 0.22
CA GLY A 303 -19.27 -21.02 -0.46
C GLY A 303 -18.27 -21.81 -1.31
N ILE A 304 -18.74 -22.92 -1.88
CA ILE A 304 -17.96 -23.96 -2.59
C ILE A 304 -17.21 -23.41 -3.82
N ALA A 305 -17.58 -22.23 -4.33
CA ALA A 305 -16.96 -21.60 -5.49
C ALA A 305 -15.71 -20.74 -5.18
N GLY A 306 -15.20 -20.77 -3.95
CA GLY A 306 -14.00 -20.00 -3.57
C GLY A 306 -14.22 -18.50 -3.69
N GLY A 307 -15.22 -17.97 -2.96
CA GLY A 307 -15.65 -16.59 -3.14
C GLY A 307 -14.63 -15.51 -2.78
N ASN A 308 -14.96 -14.28 -3.18
CA ASN A 308 -14.03 -13.15 -3.25
C ASN A 308 -13.68 -12.58 -1.85
N PRO A 309 -12.44 -12.11 -1.63
CA PRO A 309 -12.06 -11.33 -0.45
C PRO A 309 -13.08 -10.27 0.00
N ALA A 310 -13.70 -9.57 -0.94
CA ALA A 310 -14.70 -8.53 -0.64
C ALA A 310 -15.99 -9.09 -0.05
N ASP A 311 -16.46 -10.24 -0.53
CA ASP A 311 -17.69 -10.87 -0.04
C ASP A 311 -17.50 -11.40 1.39
N ARG A 312 -16.31 -11.97 1.66
CA ARG A 312 -15.90 -12.36 3.01
C ARG A 312 -15.81 -11.16 3.93
N LEU A 313 -15.17 -10.07 3.49
CA LEU A 313 -15.09 -8.83 4.26
C LEU A 313 -16.48 -8.26 4.58
N ALA A 314 -17.41 -8.26 3.63
CA ALA A 314 -18.77 -7.79 3.85
C ALA A 314 -19.51 -8.64 4.87
N THR A 315 -19.34 -9.96 4.82
CA THR A 315 -19.99 -10.88 5.77
C THR A 315 -19.38 -10.75 7.17
N VAL A 316 -18.05 -10.63 7.28
CA VAL A 316 -17.37 -10.32 8.56
C VAL A 316 -17.84 -8.96 9.09
N GLY A 317 -17.88 -7.94 8.24
CA GLY A 317 -18.35 -6.60 8.57
C GLY A 317 -19.78 -6.58 9.13
N ALA A 318 -20.67 -7.39 8.55
CA ALA A 318 -22.04 -7.54 9.03
C ALA A 318 -22.11 -8.13 10.45
N ARG A 319 -21.18 -9.02 10.84
CA ARG A 319 -21.09 -9.56 12.21
C ARG A 319 -20.71 -8.51 13.24
N VAL A 320 -19.87 -7.55 12.84
CA VAL A 320 -19.41 -6.47 13.72
C VAL A 320 -20.21 -5.18 13.58
N GLY A 321 -21.14 -5.09 12.63
CA GLY A 321 -21.94 -3.89 12.37
C GLY A 321 -21.17 -2.76 11.68
N VAL A 322 -20.07 -3.08 10.99
CA VAL A 322 -19.26 -2.13 10.21
C VAL A 322 -19.33 -2.54 8.75
N ALA A 323 -19.93 -1.70 7.91
CA ALA A 323 -20.04 -1.98 6.48
C ALA A 323 -18.72 -1.65 5.75
N PRO A 324 -18.19 -2.53 4.88
CA PRO A 324 -17.08 -2.18 4.03
C PRO A 324 -17.50 -1.20 2.92
N SER A 325 -16.50 -0.68 2.21
CA SER A 325 -16.73 0.08 0.98
C SER A 325 -17.49 -0.76 -0.06
N ARG A 326 -18.39 -0.12 -0.81
CA ARG A 326 -19.14 -0.78 -1.91
C ARG A 326 -18.22 -1.26 -3.03
N GLN A 327 -17.07 -0.60 -3.19
CA GLN A 327 -16.06 -0.89 -4.21
C GLN A 327 -14.94 -1.81 -3.67
N ALA A 328 -15.17 -2.51 -2.55
CA ALA A 328 -14.13 -3.33 -1.92
C ALA A 328 -13.54 -4.38 -2.87
N ARG A 329 -14.36 -4.96 -3.74
CA ARG A 329 -13.94 -5.95 -4.74
C ARG A 329 -12.91 -5.38 -5.69
N GLU A 330 -13.21 -4.23 -6.29
CA GLU A 330 -12.33 -3.55 -7.22
C GLU A 330 -11.06 -3.10 -6.53
N LEU A 331 -11.16 -2.56 -5.31
CA LEU A 331 -10.03 -2.06 -4.54
C LEU A 331 -9.01 -3.16 -4.17
N PHE A 332 -9.47 -4.34 -3.74
CA PHE A 332 -8.57 -5.47 -3.44
C PHE A 332 -7.80 -5.96 -4.67
N GLU A 333 -8.51 -6.08 -5.80
CA GLU A 333 -7.90 -6.52 -7.04
C GLU A 333 -6.94 -5.48 -7.60
N LEU A 334 -7.36 -4.21 -7.63
CA LEU A 334 -6.57 -3.07 -8.06
C LEU A 334 -5.29 -2.94 -7.24
N ALA A 335 -5.34 -3.14 -5.92
CA ALA A 335 -4.17 -3.05 -5.05
C ALA A 335 -3.04 -4.00 -5.50
N SER A 336 -3.39 -5.24 -5.86
CA SER A 336 -2.41 -6.25 -6.29
C SER A 336 -1.80 -5.94 -7.66
N LEU A 337 -2.49 -5.18 -8.50
CA LEU A 337 -2.03 -4.81 -9.86
C LEU A 337 -1.24 -3.49 -9.87
N VAL A 338 -1.72 -2.48 -9.15
CA VAL A 338 -1.13 -1.14 -9.13
C VAL A 338 0.16 -1.09 -8.31
N SER A 339 0.25 -1.85 -7.23
CA SER A 339 1.44 -1.90 -6.36
C SER A 339 2.73 -2.10 -7.16
N PRO A 340 2.88 -3.19 -7.93
CA PRO A 340 4.12 -3.43 -8.63
C PRO A 340 4.30 -2.52 -9.87
N LEU A 341 3.20 -2.06 -10.51
CA LEU A 341 3.27 -1.07 -11.58
C LEU A 341 3.86 0.27 -11.10
N LEU A 342 3.42 0.77 -9.95
CA LEU A 342 3.95 2.02 -9.39
C LEU A 342 5.43 1.88 -9.03
N TRP A 343 5.86 0.71 -8.53
CA TRP A 343 7.29 0.45 -8.38
C TRP A 343 8.03 0.51 -9.72
N ALA A 344 7.51 -0.09 -10.79
CA ALA A 344 8.13 -0.01 -12.11
C ALA A 344 8.19 1.42 -12.67
N ILE A 345 7.16 2.23 -12.43
CA ILE A 345 7.20 3.66 -12.76
C ILE A 345 8.31 4.36 -11.97
N GLU A 346 8.39 4.17 -10.65
CA GLU A 346 9.40 4.81 -9.82
C GLU A 346 10.84 4.41 -10.12
N LEU A 347 11.02 3.17 -10.57
CA LEU A 347 12.31 2.64 -11.02
C LEU A 347 12.68 3.11 -12.43
N GLY A 348 11.84 3.91 -13.08
CA GLY A 348 12.10 4.50 -14.40
C GLY A 348 11.99 3.51 -15.55
N VAL A 349 11.28 2.39 -15.36
CA VAL A 349 11.16 1.33 -16.39
C VAL A 349 10.52 1.84 -17.67
N PHE A 350 9.56 2.77 -17.53
CA PHE A 350 8.74 3.27 -18.61
C PHE A 350 9.08 4.71 -19.03
N ASP A 351 10.24 5.22 -18.62
CA ASP A 351 10.64 6.62 -18.90
C ASP A 351 10.97 6.82 -20.39
N GLU A 352 11.49 5.78 -21.04
CA GLU A 352 11.84 5.79 -22.46
C GLU A 352 10.67 5.35 -23.35
N GLN A 353 10.60 5.93 -24.57
CA GLN A 353 9.50 5.69 -25.49
C GLN A 353 9.25 4.20 -25.80
N PRO A 354 10.23 3.38 -26.22
CA PRO A 354 9.99 1.97 -26.53
C PRO A 354 9.42 1.16 -25.36
N GLN A 355 9.79 1.52 -24.13
CA GLN A 355 9.35 0.87 -22.90
C GLN A 355 7.95 1.34 -22.51
N ALA A 356 7.65 2.64 -22.68
CA ALA A 356 6.30 3.16 -22.51
C ALA A 356 5.29 2.49 -23.45
N GLU A 357 5.70 2.09 -24.66
CA GLU A 357 4.84 1.33 -25.59
C GLU A 357 4.38 -0.01 -25.01
N LEU A 358 5.16 -0.64 -24.12
CA LEU A 358 4.81 -1.92 -23.49
C LEU A 358 3.55 -1.82 -22.61
N LEU A 359 3.19 -0.62 -22.16
CA LEU A 359 2.00 -0.38 -21.34
C LEU A 359 0.69 -0.51 -22.11
N TYR A 360 0.71 -0.46 -23.44
CA TYR A 360 -0.49 -0.57 -24.27
C TYR A 360 -0.35 -1.53 -25.45
N ARG A 361 0.87 -1.86 -25.89
CA ARG A 361 1.10 -2.79 -27.00
C ARG A 361 0.98 -4.25 -26.53
N SER A 362 0.00 -4.96 -27.06
CA SER A 362 -0.29 -6.38 -26.84
C SER A 362 0.03 -7.30 -28.02
N THR A 363 0.09 -6.74 -29.23
CA THR A 363 0.20 -7.43 -30.52
C THR A 363 1.67 -7.52 -30.94
N GLY A 364 2.14 -8.73 -31.26
CA GLY A 364 3.53 -8.97 -31.68
C GLY A 364 4.56 -8.97 -30.55
N VAL A 365 4.12 -8.82 -29.29
CA VAL A 365 4.98 -8.89 -28.09
C VAL A 365 4.79 -10.24 -27.39
N PRO A 366 5.85 -11.05 -27.21
CA PRO A 366 5.78 -12.27 -26.43
C PRO A 366 5.44 -11.95 -24.97
N GLY A 367 4.28 -12.42 -24.48
CA GLY A 367 3.85 -12.21 -23.09
C GLY A 367 3.54 -10.75 -22.75
N PRO A 368 2.42 -10.16 -23.25
CA PRO A 368 2.08 -8.74 -23.07
C PRO A 368 1.55 -8.43 -21.65
N GLY A 369 2.29 -8.85 -20.63
CA GLY A 369 1.95 -8.73 -19.21
C GLY A 369 1.62 -7.28 -18.80
N PRO A 370 2.46 -6.28 -19.13
CA PRO A 370 2.19 -4.88 -18.78
C PRO A 370 0.91 -4.35 -19.43
N ALA A 371 0.70 -4.53 -20.74
CA ALA A 371 -0.50 -4.08 -21.44
C ALA A 371 -1.79 -4.73 -20.90
N GLN A 372 -1.78 -6.05 -20.64
CA GLN A 372 -2.92 -6.75 -20.04
C GLN A 372 -3.21 -6.23 -18.63
N THR A 373 -2.17 -6.00 -17.83
CA THR A 373 -2.27 -5.44 -16.48
C THR A 373 -2.85 -4.03 -16.52
N MET A 374 -2.39 -3.18 -17.42
CA MET A 374 -2.90 -1.81 -17.60
C MET A 374 -4.36 -1.79 -18.01
N ASN A 375 -4.77 -2.62 -18.97
CA ASN A 375 -6.17 -2.71 -19.38
C ASN A 375 -7.07 -3.09 -18.19
N ARG A 376 -6.64 -4.07 -17.38
CA ARG A 376 -7.37 -4.48 -16.17
C ARG A 376 -7.39 -3.37 -15.11
N ILE A 377 -6.29 -2.65 -14.91
CA ILE A 377 -6.21 -1.50 -14.00
C ILE A 377 -7.21 -0.42 -14.44
N ILE A 378 -7.28 -0.09 -15.73
CA ILE A 378 -8.20 0.93 -16.26
C ILE A 378 -9.66 0.54 -15.98
N ASP A 379 -10.03 -0.72 -16.26
CA ASP A 379 -11.37 -1.25 -15.97
C ASP A 379 -11.75 -1.11 -14.49
N LEU A 380 -10.87 -1.60 -13.62
CA LEU A 380 -11.09 -1.59 -12.17
C LEU A 380 -11.08 -0.18 -11.60
N TRP A 381 -10.20 0.69 -12.10
CA TRP A 381 -10.09 2.08 -11.67
C TRP A 381 -11.36 2.87 -11.98
N GLN A 382 -11.88 2.74 -13.20
CA GLN A 382 -13.14 3.37 -13.60
C GLN A 382 -14.32 2.85 -12.77
N SER A 383 -14.37 1.54 -12.49
CA SER A 383 -15.40 0.95 -11.63
C SER A 383 -15.30 1.44 -10.17
N ALA A 384 -14.08 1.51 -9.61
CA ALA A 384 -13.85 1.88 -8.22
C ALA A 384 -14.05 3.38 -7.93
N THR A 385 -13.60 4.24 -8.85
CA THR A 385 -13.59 5.71 -8.63
C THR A 385 -14.75 6.43 -9.30
N GLY A 386 -15.39 5.81 -10.30
CA GLY A 386 -16.38 6.46 -11.17
C GLY A 386 -15.77 7.41 -12.22
N GLU A 387 -14.44 7.52 -12.29
CA GLU A 387 -13.75 8.36 -13.28
C GLU A 387 -13.88 7.76 -14.68
N ARG A 388 -14.30 8.57 -15.65
CA ARG A 388 -14.53 8.15 -17.04
C ARG A 388 -13.23 8.18 -17.86
N VAL A 389 -12.35 7.21 -17.59
CA VAL A 389 -11.06 7.09 -18.30
C VAL A 389 -11.27 6.78 -19.80
N LYS A 390 -12.28 5.99 -20.14
CA LYS A 390 -12.52 5.52 -21.51
C LYS A 390 -13.31 6.48 -22.41
N ASP A 391 -14.02 7.46 -21.85
CA ASP A 391 -14.97 8.29 -22.61
C ASP A 391 -14.32 9.37 -23.50
N LEU A 392 -13.01 9.62 -23.34
CA LEU A 392 -12.28 10.58 -24.18
C LEU A 392 -12.20 10.15 -25.65
N ALA A 393 -12.19 8.84 -25.93
CA ALA A 393 -12.24 8.30 -27.29
C ALA A 393 -13.49 8.77 -28.07
N VAL A 394 -14.63 8.88 -27.38
CA VAL A 394 -15.91 9.27 -28.00
C VAL A 394 -16.03 10.79 -28.14
N THR A 395 -15.38 11.55 -27.26
CA THR A 395 -15.51 13.02 -27.22
C THR A 395 -14.71 13.69 -28.34
N MET A 396 -13.56 13.12 -28.76
CA MET A 396 -12.87 13.58 -29.98
C MET A 396 -13.71 13.39 -31.25
N ARG A 397 -14.63 12.42 -31.29
CA ARG A 397 -15.57 12.23 -32.41
C ARG A 397 -16.67 13.30 -32.51
N ARG A 398 -16.86 14.13 -31.48
CA ARG A 398 -17.85 15.23 -31.46
C ARG A 398 -17.24 16.64 -31.37
N SER A 399 -15.95 16.75 -31.07
CA SER A 399 -15.29 18.03 -30.87
C SER A 399 -14.42 18.42 -32.08
N THR A 400 -15.05 18.66 -33.22
CA THR A 400 -14.43 19.42 -34.32
C THR A 400 -14.46 20.93 -34.10
N ASN A 401 -14.77 21.44 -32.89
CA ASN A 401 -14.96 22.89 -32.69
C ASN A 401 -14.53 23.48 -31.34
N GLN A 402 -13.57 22.92 -30.61
CA GLN A 402 -12.87 23.68 -29.57
C GLN A 402 -11.38 23.37 -29.52
N VAL A 403 -10.61 24.34 -30.02
CA VAL A 403 -9.17 24.44 -29.77
C VAL A 403 -8.98 24.71 -28.29
N ARG A 404 -8.66 23.69 -27.50
CA ARG A 404 -7.94 23.86 -26.23
C ARG A 404 -6.47 23.62 -26.52
N SER A 405 -5.69 24.69 -26.49
CA SER A 405 -4.23 24.64 -26.57
C SER A 405 -3.70 23.74 -25.45
N ALA A 406 -3.06 22.63 -25.82
CA ALA A 406 -2.21 21.86 -24.92
C ALA A 406 -1.08 22.79 -24.45
N GLN A 407 -1.15 23.26 -23.20
CA GLN A 407 0.01 23.88 -22.58
C GLN A 407 0.89 22.76 -21.99
N PRO A 408 2.18 22.70 -22.34
CA PRO A 408 3.08 21.75 -21.73
C PRO A 408 3.24 22.08 -20.25
N ALA A 409 3.12 21.07 -19.39
CA ALA A 409 3.49 21.17 -17.99
C ALA A 409 4.97 21.59 -17.91
N LYS A 410 5.22 22.85 -17.52
CA LYS A 410 6.58 23.33 -17.29
C LYS A 410 7.14 22.62 -16.05
N LEU A 411 8.30 21.99 -16.21
CA LEU A 411 9.14 21.50 -15.12
C LEU A 411 9.43 22.64 -14.14
N LEU A 412 9.34 22.33 -12.84
CA LEU A 412 9.92 23.20 -11.80
C LEU A 412 11.45 23.21 -12.01
N PRO A 413 12.11 24.39 -12.07
CA PRO A 413 13.55 24.43 -12.27
C PRO A 413 14.28 23.77 -11.09
N ALA A 414 15.28 22.95 -11.43
CA ALA A 414 16.23 22.43 -10.46
C ALA A 414 17.04 23.60 -9.85
N GLY A 415 16.96 23.76 -8.53
CA GLY A 415 17.90 24.56 -7.74
C GLY A 415 17.58 26.05 -7.63
N VAL A 416 16.89 26.45 -6.56
CA VAL A 416 17.19 27.69 -5.83
C VAL A 416 17.21 27.37 -4.35
N LEU A 417 18.41 27.11 -3.82
CA LEU A 417 18.69 27.28 -2.41
C LEU A 417 18.85 28.79 -2.15
N SER A 418 18.14 29.26 -1.12
CA SER A 418 18.34 30.51 -0.39
C SER A 418 17.83 31.83 -0.99
N GLY A 419 16.96 32.49 -0.21
CA GLY A 419 16.46 33.85 -0.41
C GLY A 419 15.52 34.22 0.73
N ALA A 420 16.08 34.78 1.80
CA ALA A 420 15.43 35.17 3.03
C ALA A 420 14.16 36.03 2.85
N THR A 421 13.15 35.77 3.67
CA THR A 421 12.10 36.76 3.99
C THR A 421 12.16 37.12 5.47
N ALA A 422 12.15 38.43 5.71
CA ALA A 422 12.37 39.13 6.96
C ALA A 422 11.25 38.90 8.00
N PRO A 423 11.45 39.29 9.28
CA PRO A 423 10.61 38.85 10.39
C PRO A 423 9.26 39.56 10.42
N ALA A 424 8.23 38.83 10.86
CA ALA A 424 6.91 39.37 11.14
C ALA A 424 6.97 40.40 12.29
N ALA A 425 6.38 41.57 12.06
CA ALA A 425 6.18 42.60 13.08
C ALA A 425 5.16 42.16 14.15
N PRO A 426 5.29 42.63 15.41
CA PRO A 426 4.42 42.22 16.50
C PRO A 426 3.05 42.90 16.44
N VAL A 427 1.98 42.11 16.60
CA VAL A 427 0.62 42.63 16.78
C VAL A 427 0.46 43.07 18.24
N THR A 428 0.05 44.31 18.43
CA THR A 428 -0.04 45.01 19.71
C THR A 428 -1.29 44.63 20.50
N ASN A 429 -1.12 44.33 21.79
CA ASN A 429 -2.19 44.11 22.75
C ASN A 429 -2.90 45.44 23.09
N GLY A 430 -4.14 45.60 22.63
CA GLY A 430 -5.00 46.74 22.97
C GLY A 430 -5.68 46.56 24.33
N HIS A 431 -5.04 47.02 25.41
CA HIS A 431 -5.73 47.33 26.67
C HIS A 431 -6.28 48.76 26.64
N ARG A 432 -7.60 48.92 26.60
CA ARG A 432 -8.25 50.21 26.89
C ARG A 432 -8.57 50.29 28.38
N ARG A 433 -7.73 51.02 29.14
CA ARG A 433 -8.02 51.45 30.51
C ARG A 433 -9.19 52.44 30.50
N VAL A 434 -10.18 52.18 31.34
CA VAL A 434 -11.19 53.16 31.77
C VAL A 434 -10.61 53.89 32.98
N ALA A 435 -10.55 55.23 32.92
CA ALA A 435 -10.17 56.09 34.04
C ALA A 435 -11.41 56.45 34.88
N PRO A 436 -11.26 56.68 36.20
CA PRO A 436 -12.39 56.90 37.11
C PRO A 436 -12.84 58.37 37.11
N ARG A 437 -14.12 58.60 37.42
CA ARG A 437 -14.61 59.88 37.93
C ARG A 437 -15.37 59.63 39.23
N LEU A 438 -14.81 60.26 40.28
CA LEU A 438 -15.33 60.70 41.59
C LEU A 438 -16.34 59.82 42.31
#